data_AF-A0A2C9LHF1-F1
#
_entry.id   AF-A0A2C9LHF1-F1
#
_cell.length_a   1.000
_cell.length_b   1.000
_cell.length_c   1.000
_cell.angle_alpha   90.00
_cell.angle_beta   90.00
_cell.angle_gamma   90.00
#
_symmetry.space_group_name_H-M   'P 1'
#
loop_
_entity.id
_entity.type
_entity.pdbx_description
1 polymer ?
#
loop_
_entity_poly.entity_id
_entity_poly.type
_entity_poly.pdbx_seq_one_letter_code
_entity_poly.pdbx_strand_id
1 'polypeptide(L)'
;MEALKQLKLGSTTAALINLNRVEVLKQHCFISLQAQISNELKQSNGSKQKLKSAFSDCDLLPNEILWRPKEAFSDGISSVSRSWYQIIQDHCNEQINKNDLAQAATLYPHNTPKTSEALYYRRIFEKYYAHKSSWIPYFWMPKWSGDTTDPSARTLKHYKQ
;
A
#
# COMPACT_ATOMS: atom_id res chain seq x y z
N MET A 1 20.57 -2.68 -4.14
CA MET A 1 19.41 -2.59 -3.22
C MET A 1 18.30 -1.64 -3.69
N GLU A 2 18.27 -1.23 -4.97
CA GLU A 2 17.30 -0.24 -5.49
C GLU A 2 16.15 -0.84 -6.32
N ALA A 3 16.18 -2.15 -6.61
CA ALA A 3 15.26 -2.75 -7.59
C ALA A 3 13.87 -3.16 -7.04
N LEU A 4 13.67 -3.20 -5.71
CA LEU A 4 12.46 -3.78 -5.12
C LEU A 4 11.29 -2.80 -4.88
N LYS A 5 11.49 -1.49 -5.07
CA LYS A 5 10.40 -0.50 -4.89
C LYS A 5 9.46 -0.38 -6.09
N GLN A 6 9.83 -0.92 -7.26
CA GLN A 6 9.04 -0.79 -8.50
C GLN A 6 8.03 -1.93 -8.75
N LEU A 7 8.03 -2.97 -7.91
CA LEU A 7 7.35 -4.23 -8.27
C LEU A 7 5.81 -4.20 -8.18
N LYS A 8 5.21 -3.28 -7.41
CA LYS A 8 3.75 -3.22 -7.22
C LYS A 8 2.99 -2.57 -8.39
N LEU A 9 3.59 -1.62 -9.10
CA LEU A 9 3.00 -1.07 -10.33
C LEU A 9 3.46 -1.84 -11.57
N GLY A 10 4.72 -2.29 -11.61
CA GLY A 10 5.30 -2.94 -12.78
C GLY A 10 4.61 -4.25 -13.16
N SER A 11 4.26 -5.09 -12.19
CA SER A 11 3.71 -6.44 -12.46
C SER A 11 2.27 -6.42 -12.97
N THR A 12 1.41 -5.60 -12.37
CA THR A 12 -0.01 -5.44 -12.77
C THR A 12 -0.14 -4.77 -14.13
N THR A 13 0.77 -3.83 -14.42
CA THR A 13 0.81 -3.08 -15.69
C THR A 13 1.51 -3.88 -16.80
N ALA A 14 2.48 -4.74 -16.48
CA ALA A 14 3.08 -5.64 -17.47
C ALA A 14 2.10 -6.74 -17.93
N ALA A 15 1.18 -7.16 -17.06
CA ALA A 15 0.13 -8.13 -17.40
C ALA A 15 -0.92 -7.57 -18.38
N LEU A 16 -1.06 -6.25 -18.45
CA LEU A 16 -1.96 -5.53 -19.34
C LEU A 16 -1.11 -4.58 -20.18
N ILE A 17 -0.60 -5.00 -21.35
CA ILE A 17 0.33 -4.26 -22.24
C ILE A 17 -0.06 -2.77 -22.38
N ASN A 18 0.33 -1.94 -21.42
CA ASN A 18 0.00 -0.52 -21.37
C ASN A 18 1.09 0.15 -20.56
N LEU A 19 2.08 0.71 -21.25
CA LEU A 19 3.22 1.39 -20.64
C LEU A 19 2.75 2.68 -19.95
N ASN A 20 2.31 2.58 -18.69
CA ASN A 20 2.06 3.77 -17.88
C ASN A 20 3.39 4.50 -17.63
N ARG A 21 3.52 5.72 -18.16
CA ARG A 21 4.63 6.62 -17.83
C ARG A 21 4.36 7.24 -16.45
N VAL A 22 5.06 6.75 -15.41
CA VAL A 22 5.09 7.45 -14.12
C VAL A 22 6.08 8.61 -14.21
N GLU A 23 5.62 9.77 -14.70
CA GLU A 23 6.47 10.93 -14.98
C GLU A 23 7.20 11.49 -13.75
N VAL A 24 6.59 11.42 -12.57
CA VAL A 24 7.19 11.88 -11.30
C VAL A 24 8.45 11.08 -10.94
N LEU A 25 8.55 9.82 -11.34
CA LEU A 25 9.71 8.97 -11.05
C LEU A 25 10.79 9.03 -12.14
N LYS A 26 10.53 9.66 -13.30
CA LYS A 26 11.47 9.71 -14.42
C LYS A 26 12.49 10.84 -14.34
N GLN A 27 12.27 11.83 -13.49
CA GLN A 27 13.23 12.91 -13.29
C GLN A 27 14.09 12.60 -12.05
N HIS A 28 15.23 11.96 -12.27
CA HIS A 28 16.23 11.70 -11.21
C HIS A 28 16.53 12.96 -10.38
N CYS A 29 16.51 14.14 -11.01
CA CYS A 29 16.67 15.43 -10.35
C CYS A 29 15.60 15.70 -9.27
N PHE A 30 14.32 15.41 -9.55
CA PHE A 30 13.22 15.62 -8.62
C PHE A 30 13.35 14.71 -7.38
N ILE A 31 13.72 13.45 -7.59
CA ILE A 31 13.92 12.51 -6.47
C ILE A 31 15.10 12.95 -5.60
N SER A 32 16.21 13.35 -6.21
CA SER A 32 17.40 13.84 -5.49
C SER A 32 17.10 15.11 -4.69
N LEU A 33 16.41 16.09 -5.29
CA LEU A 33 15.99 17.31 -4.62
C LEU A 33 15.04 17.00 -3.45
N GLN A 34 14.04 16.16 -3.68
CA GLN A 34 13.10 15.75 -2.64
C GLN A 34 13.82 15.02 -1.50
N ALA A 35 14.85 14.21 -1.78
CA ALA A 35 15.64 13.55 -0.76
C ALA A 35 16.41 14.56 0.12
N GLN A 36 16.92 15.63 -0.47
CA GLN A 36 17.69 16.69 0.22
C GLN A 36 16.84 17.62 1.09
N ILE A 37 15.53 17.77 0.83
CA ILE A 37 14.64 18.54 1.70
C ILE A 37 14.65 17.92 3.12
N SER A 38 14.85 18.76 4.14
CA SER A 38 14.94 18.27 5.53
C SER A 38 13.66 17.53 5.95
N ASN A 39 13.80 16.54 6.83
CA ASN A 39 12.66 15.79 7.33
C ASN A 39 11.69 16.66 8.14
N GLU A 40 12.19 17.70 8.82
CA GLU A 40 11.37 18.73 9.47
C GLU A 40 10.51 19.46 8.45
N LEU A 41 11.06 19.75 7.27
CA LEU A 41 10.27 20.38 6.23
C LEU A 41 9.22 19.42 5.65
N LYS A 42 9.49 18.11 5.62
CA LYS A 42 8.54 17.08 5.14
C LYS A 42 7.45 16.73 6.16
N GLN A 43 7.72 16.91 7.45
CA GLN A 43 6.77 16.72 8.54
C GLN A 43 5.84 17.93 8.63
N SER A 44 4.90 18.06 7.70
CA SER A 44 3.81 19.03 7.79
C SER A 44 2.56 18.41 8.44
N ASN A 45 1.69 19.25 9.01
CA ASN A 45 0.38 18.90 9.60
C ASN A 45 -0.64 18.29 8.60
N GLY A 46 -0.17 17.81 7.45
CA GLY A 46 -0.94 17.18 6.39
C GLY A 46 0.00 16.68 5.29
N SER A 47 -0.37 15.60 4.60
CA SER A 47 0.50 15.02 3.57
C SER A 47 0.72 16.01 2.42
N LYS A 48 2.00 16.33 2.13
CA LYS A 48 2.45 17.12 0.96
C LYS A 48 1.99 18.59 0.92
N GLN A 49 1.73 19.24 2.06
CA GLN A 49 1.31 20.66 2.07
C GLN A 49 2.28 21.59 1.32
N LYS A 50 3.60 21.44 1.53
CA LYS A 50 4.60 22.28 0.86
C LYS A 50 4.64 22.08 -0.65
N LEU A 51 4.37 20.86 -1.12
CA LEU A 51 4.23 20.60 -2.54
C LEU A 51 3.02 21.35 -3.10
N LYS A 52 1.89 21.36 -2.37
CA LYS A 52 0.69 22.09 -2.78
C LYS A 52 0.93 23.60 -2.82
N SER A 53 1.59 24.15 -1.79
CA SER A 53 1.97 25.57 -1.75
C SER A 53 2.88 25.98 -2.90
N ALA A 54 3.78 25.10 -3.36
CA ALA A 54 4.66 25.41 -4.50
C ALA A 54 3.90 25.59 -5.83
N PHE A 55 2.64 25.17 -5.92
CA PHE A 55 1.79 25.29 -7.11
C PHE A 55 0.54 26.14 -6.89
N SER A 56 0.37 26.81 -5.73
CA SER A 56 -0.84 27.58 -5.43
C SER A 56 -1.07 28.75 -6.37
N ASP A 57 0.01 29.31 -6.90
CA ASP A 57 -0.01 30.54 -7.70
C ASP A 57 0.16 30.25 -9.20
N CYS A 58 0.14 28.96 -9.59
CA CYS A 58 0.40 28.53 -10.96
C CYS A 58 -0.87 28.35 -11.81
N ASP A 59 -2.07 28.56 -11.25
CA ASP A 59 -3.38 28.33 -11.90
C ASP A 59 -3.52 26.98 -12.64
N LEU A 60 -2.75 25.97 -12.22
CA LEU A 60 -2.71 24.64 -12.86
C LEU A 60 -3.88 23.74 -12.42
N LEU A 61 -4.43 23.96 -11.23
CA LEU A 61 -5.48 23.14 -10.62
C LEU A 61 -6.49 24.02 -9.88
N PRO A 62 -7.79 23.68 -9.89
CA PRO A 62 -8.77 24.31 -9.02
C PRO A 62 -8.36 24.20 -7.54
N ASN A 63 -8.64 25.25 -6.77
CA ASN A 63 -8.28 25.34 -5.35
C ASN A 63 -8.78 24.12 -4.55
N GLU A 64 -10.02 23.66 -4.81
CA GLU A 64 -10.60 22.47 -4.19
C GLU A 64 -9.78 21.19 -4.42
N ILE A 65 -9.19 21.01 -5.61
CA ILE A 65 -8.38 19.84 -5.95
C ILE A 65 -6.98 19.97 -5.36
N LEU A 66 -6.39 21.17 -5.42
CA LEU A 66 -5.07 21.43 -4.88
C LEU A 66 -5.02 21.14 -3.38
N TRP A 67 -6.06 21.56 -2.63
CA TRP A 67 -6.09 21.43 -1.18
C TRP A 67 -6.80 20.18 -0.66
N ARG A 68 -7.41 19.37 -1.54
CA ARG A 68 -8.08 18.10 -1.17
C ARG A 68 -7.22 17.22 -0.24
N PRO A 69 -7.77 16.71 0.87
CA PRO A 69 -7.04 15.79 1.75
C PRO A 69 -6.65 14.50 1.01
N LYS A 70 -5.59 13.86 1.48
CA LYS A 70 -5.18 12.58 0.91
C LYS A 70 -6.10 11.48 1.41
N GLU A 71 -6.80 10.84 0.48
CA GLU A 71 -7.52 9.60 0.73
C GLU A 71 -6.64 8.37 0.43
N ALA A 72 -6.97 7.23 1.03
CA ALA A 72 -6.42 5.96 0.62
C ALA A 72 -7.03 5.53 -0.72
N PHE A 73 -6.27 4.83 -1.56
CA PHE A 73 -6.74 4.44 -2.88
C PHE A 73 -7.98 3.55 -2.82
N SER A 74 -8.03 2.63 -1.85
CA SER A 74 -9.19 1.77 -1.62
C SER A 74 -10.43 2.53 -1.15
N ASP A 75 -10.28 3.68 -0.50
CA ASP A 75 -11.41 4.58 -0.16
C ASP A 75 -11.97 5.25 -1.41
N GLY A 76 -11.10 5.81 -2.26
CA GLY A 76 -11.53 6.55 -3.45
C GLY A 76 -12.19 5.71 -4.55
N ILE A 77 -12.06 4.38 -4.52
CA ILE A 77 -12.66 3.46 -5.51
C ILE A 77 -13.82 2.62 -4.94
N SER A 78 -14.08 2.71 -3.64
CA SER A 78 -15.11 1.91 -2.98
C SER A 78 -16.49 2.52 -3.12
N SER A 79 -17.52 1.67 -3.07
CA SER A 79 -18.90 2.14 -2.85
C SER A 79 -19.00 2.79 -1.46
N VAL A 80 -19.88 3.79 -1.35
CA VAL A 80 -20.22 4.47 -0.08
C VAL A 80 -20.82 3.48 0.93
N SER A 81 -21.53 2.45 0.47
CA SER A 81 -22.22 1.50 1.35
C SER A 81 -21.41 0.25 1.70
N ARG A 82 -20.46 -0.15 0.84
CA ARG A 82 -19.65 -1.36 1.05
C ARG A 82 -18.27 -1.18 0.43
N SER A 83 -17.28 -1.07 1.30
CA SER A 83 -15.89 -0.90 0.87
C SER A 83 -15.31 -2.19 0.30
N TRP A 84 -14.35 -2.06 -0.62
CA TRP A 84 -13.58 -3.19 -1.11
C TRP A 84 -12.86 -3.95 0.02
N TYR A 85 -12.44 -3.23 1.07
CA TYR A 85 -11.86 -3.86 2.25
C TYR A 85 -12.84 -4.83 2.91
N GLN A 86 -14.10 -4.41 3.09
CA GLN A 86 -15.13 -5.27 3.67
C GLN A 86 -15.41 -6.48 2.79
N ILE A 87 -15.54 -6.28 1.47
CA ILE A 87 -15.80 -7.38 0.52
C ILE A 87 -14.69 -8.42 0.57
N ILE A 88 -13.42 -7.98 0.58
CA ILE A 88 -12.27 -8.87 0.65
C ILE A 88 -12.24 -9.63 1.97
N GLN A 89 -12.52 -8.94 3.09
CA GLN A 89 -12.53 -9.59 4.40
C GLN A 89 -13.64 -10.63 4.53
N ASP A 90 -14.84 -10.32 4.07
CA ASP A 90 -15.97 -11.27 4.07
C ASP A 90 -15.60 -12.52 3.27
N HIS A 91 -15.10 -12.33 2.04
CA HIS A 91 -14.66 -13.44 1.18
C HIS A 91 -13.55 -14.28 1.84
N CYS A 92 -12.52 -13.64 2.42
CA CYS A 92 -11.42 -14.38 3.03
C CYS A 92 -11.87 -15.15 4.29
N ASN A 93 -12.81 -14.62 5.07
CA ASN A 93 -13.34 -15.28 6.26
C ASN A 93 -14.26 -16.46 5.91
N GLU A 94 -14.92 -16.45 4.75
CA GLU A 94 -15.67 -17.61 4.24
C GLU A 94 -14.74 -18.75 3.79
N GLN A 95 -13.56 -18.41 3.26
CA GLN A 95 -12.60 -19.39 2.72
C GLN A 95 -11.62 -19.96 3.76
N ILE A 96 -11.39 -19.25 4.85
CA ILE A 96 -10.40 -19.58 5.88
C ILE A 96 -11.10 -19.73 7.22
N ASN A 97 -11.07 -20.94 7.78
CA ASN A 97 -11.60 -21.18 9.12
C ASN A 97 -10.52 -20.96 10.21
N LYS A 98 -10.93 -20.97 11.48
CA LYS A 98 -10.01 -20.76 12.61
C LYS A 98 -8.93 -21.84 12.72
N ASN A 99 -9.22 -23.08 12.32
CA ASN A 99 -8.27 -24.18 12.36
C ASN A 99 -7.17 -24.01 11.29
N ASP A 100 -7.54 -23.54 10.09
CA ASP A 100 -6.57 -23.19 9.04
C ASP A 100 -5.56 -22.16 9.54
N LEU A 101 -6.05 -21.14 10.25
CA LEU A 101 -5.19 -20.08 10.80
C LEU A 101 -4.29 -20.61 11.92
N ALA A 102 -4.80 -21.51 12.78
CA ALA A 102 -4.00 -22.15 13.83
C ALA A 102 -2.86 -23.00 13.26
N GLN A 103 -3.09 -23.66 12.12
CA GLN A 103 -2.07 -24.47 11.44
C GLN A 103 -1.08 -23.64 10.59
N ALA A 104 -1.34 -22.35 10.39
CA ALA A 104 -0.54 -21.49 9.52
C ALA A 104 0.94 -21.43 9.92
N ALA A 105 1.25 -21.45 11.22
CA ALA A 105 2.62 -21.44 11.72
C ALA A 105 3.40 -22.71 11.33
N THR A 106 2.73 -23.85 11.33
CA THR A 106 3.32 -25.14 10.93
C THR A 106 3.51 -25.23 9.43
N LEU A 107 2.50 -24.81 8.65
CA LEU A 107 2.53 -24.90 7.19
C LEU A 107 3.43 -23.83 6.56
N TYR A 108 3.48 -22.64 7.16
CA TYR A 108 4.15 -21.46 6.64
C TYR A 108 5.03 -20.80 7.71
N PRO A 109 6.17 -21.41 8.08
CA PRO A 109 7.06 -20.89 9.12
C PRO A 109 7.75 -19.58 8.72
N HIS A 110 8.07 -19.40 7.43
CA HIS A 110 8.58 -18.12 6.91
C HIS A 110 7.44 -17.14 6.65
N ASN A 111 7.51 -15.94 7.21
CA ASN A 111 6.46 -14.91 7.11
C ASN A 111 5.06 -15.48 7.38
N THR A 112 4.88 -16.05 8.57
CA THR A 112 3.62 -16.69 8.97
C THR A 112 2.44 -15.72 8.88
N PRO A 113 1.38 -16.07 8.12
CA PRO A 113 0.16 -15.26 8.06
C PRO A 113 -0.52 -15.14 9.42
N LYS A 114 -0.93 -13.92 9.79
CA LYS A 114 -1.61 -13.63 11.06
C LYS A 114 -3.10 -13.34 10.92
N THR A 115 -3.59 -13.18 9.70
CA THR A 115 -4.99 -12.87 9.39
C THR A 115 -5.51 -13.81 8.30
N SER A 116 -6.84 -13.98 8.23
CA SER A 116 -7.50 -14.77 7.18
C SER A 116 -7.12 -14.27 5.78
N GLU A 117 -7.14 -12.96 5.57
CA GLU A 117 -6.72 -12.34 4.31
C GLU A 117 -5.26 -12.66 3.95
N ALA A 118 -4.33 -12.53 4.91
CA ALA A 118 -2.93 -12.86 4.68
C ALA A 118 -2.73 -14.34 4.34
N LEU A 119 -3.48 -15.23 5.00
CA LEU A 119 -3.42 -16.68 4.75
C LEU A 119 -4.00 -17.03 3.37
N TYR A 120 -5.08 -16.36 2.98
CA TYR A 120 -5.68 -16.50 1.65
C TYR A 120 -4.69 -16.12 0.55
N TYR A 121 -4.05 -14.95 0.65
CA TYR A 121 -3.00 -14.55 -0.29
C TYR A 121 -1.79 -15.47 -0.27
N ARG A 122 -1.41 -16.00 0.91
CA ARG A 122 -0.31 -16.97 1.01
C ARG A 122 -0.64 -18.27 0.28
N ARG A 123 -1.86 -18.80 0.42
CA ARG A 123 -2.32 -19.99 -0.33
C ARG A 123 -2.26 -19.76 -1.84
N ILE A 124 -2.69 -18.59 -2.32
CA ILE A 124 -2.59 -18.22 -3.73
C ILE A 124 -1.11 -18.15 -4.16
N PHE A 125 -0.26 -17.48 -3.39
CA PHE A 125 1.16 -17.36 -3.71
C PHE A 125 1.82 -18.74 -3.83
N GLU A 126 1.62 -19.63 -2.86
CA GLU A 126 2.22 -20.98 -2.88
C GLU A 126 1.64 -21.85 -4.01
N LYS A 127 0.38 -21.63 -4.41
CA LYS A 127 -0.22 -22.30 -5.58
C LYS A 127 0.53 -21.98 -6.89
N TYR A 128 0.95 -20.73 -7.08
CA TYR A 128 1.63 -20.30 -8.31
C TYR A 128 3.16 -20.31 -8.20
N TYR A 129 3.70 -20.18 -6.99
CA TYR A 129 5.13 -20.01 -6.72
C TYR A 129 5.58 -20.89 -5.55
N ALA A 130 5.32 -22.19 -5.66
CA ALA A 130 5.65 -23.18 -4.63
C ALA A 130 7.11 -23.04 -4.15
N HIS A 131 7.31 -23.01 -2.83
CA HIS A 131 8.61 -22.92 -2.17
C HIS A 131 9.41 -21.64 -2.47
N LYS A 132 8.77 -20.59 -2.99
CA LYS A 132 9.41 -19.28 -3.25
C LYS A 132 9.13 -18.23 -2.19
N SER A 133 8.71 -18.65 -1.00
CA SER A 133 8.40 -17.73 0.11
C SER A 133 9.56 -16.80 0.48
N SER A 134 10.81 -17.23 0.26
CA SER A 134 12.02 -16.44 0.51
C SER A 134 12.19 -15.21 -0.39
N TRP A 135 11.47 -15.14 -1.53
CA TRP A 135 11.46 -13.95 -2.38
C TRP A 135 10.87 -12.72 -1.67
N ILE A 136 10.02 -12.96 -0.68
CA ILE A 136 9.46 -11.93 0.18
C ILE A 136 10.20 -12.04 1.52
N PRO A 137 11.21 -11.21 1.79
CA PRO A 137 12.02 -11.36 3.00
C PRO A 137 11.25 -11.03 4.28
N TYR A 138 10.35 -10.04 4.23
CA TYR A 138 9.52 -9.62 5.37
C TYR A 138 8.23 -8.94 4.89
N PHE A 139 7.22 -8.87 5.75
CA PHE A 139 6.02 -8.06 5.49
C PHE A 139 6.35 -6.57 5.62
N TRP A 140 6.03 -5.81 4.57
CA TRP A 140 6.19 -4.36 4.61
C TRP A 140 5.12 -3.74 5.52
N MET A 141 5.54 -3.35 6.72
CA MET A 141 4.72 -2.65 7.71
C MET A 141 5.27 -1.24 7.95
N PRO A 142 4.40 -0.24 8.17
CA PRO A 142 4.88 1.10 8.49
C PRO A 142 5.62 1.09 9.84
N LYS A 143 6.87 1.56 9.86
CA LYS A 143 7.65 1.64 11.11
C LYS A 143 7.04 2.62 12.14
N TRP A 144 6.18 3.52 11.68
CA TRP A 144 5.55 4.57 12.49
C TRP A 144 4.16 4.19 13.02
N SER A 145 3.61 3.02 12.66
CA SER A 145 2.26 2.59 13.07
C SER A 145 2.20 1.74 14.34
N GLY A 146 3.29 1.67 15.12
CA GLY A 146 3.38 0.83 16.32
C GLY A 146 3.12 -0.65 16.03
N ASP A 147 2.43 -1.34 16.94
CA ASP A 147 2.12 -2.79 16.88
C ASP A 147 0.97 -3.15 15.93
N THR A 148 0.86 -2.47 14.79
CA THR A 148 -0.14 -2.84 13.79
C THR A 148 0.28 -4.16 13.14
N THR A 149 -0.64 -5.13 13.08
CA THR A 149 -0.44 -6.45 12.48
C THR A 149 -1.07 -6.59 11.09
N ASP A 150 -1.93 -5.64 10.70
CA ASP A 150 -2.62 -5.59 9.40
C ASP A 150 -1.98 -4.50 8.51
N PRO A 151 -1.46 -4.83 7.31
CA PRO A 151 -0.86 -3.85 6.39
C PRO A 151 -1.88 -2.86 5.78
N SER A 152 -3.18 -3.10 5.94
CA SER A 152 -4.24 -2.23 5.45
C SER A 152 -4.20 -0.87 6.15
N ALA A 153 -4.05 0.20 5.37
CA ALA A 153 -4.04 1.57 5.91
C ALA A 153 -5.33 1.93 6.67
N ARG A 154 -6.44 1.21 6.44
CA ARG A 154 -7.73 1.41 7.13
C ARG A 154 -7.69 1.03 8.61
N THR A 155 -6.78 0.15 9.03
CA THR A 155 -6.66 -0.24 10.44
C THR A 155 -5.82 0.76 11.24
N LEU A 156 -5.19 1.72 10.57
CA LEU A 156 -4.35 2.73 11.21
C LEU A 156 -5.20 3.84 11.83
N LYS A 157 -4.94 4.15 13.11
CA LYS A 157 -5.66 5.16 13.91
C LYS A 157 -5.73 6.56 13.28
N HIS A 158 -4.83 6.88 12.36
CA HIS A 158 -4.73 8.20 11.72
C HIS A 158 -5.73 8.39 10.56
N TYR A 159 -6.32 7.32 10.04
CA TYR A 159 -7.40 7.41 9.06
C TYR A 159 -8.74 7.28 9.81
N LYS A 160 -9.26 8.41 10.29
CA LYS A 160 -10.66 8.48 10.73
C LYS A 160 -11.53 8.58 9.47
N GLN A 161 -12.52 7.70 9.37
CA GLN A 161 -13.61 7.80 8.40
C GLN A 161 -14.50 9.01 8.75
#